data_AF-A0A1Y1WA16-F1
#
_entry.id   AF-A0A1Y1WA16-F1
#
_cell.length_a   1.000
_cell.length_b   1.000
_cell.length_c   1.000
_cell.angle_alpha   90.00
_cell.angle_beta   90.00
_cell.angle_gamma   90.00
#
_symmetry.space_group_name_H-M   'P 1'
#
loop_
_entity.id
_entity.type
_entity.pdbx_description
1 polymer ?
#
loop_
_entity_poly.entity_id
_entity_poly.type
_entity_poly.pdbx_seq_one_letter_code
_entity_poly.pdbx_strand_id
1 'polypeptide(L)'
;MRPLVFALLLVAQQSLVGTAHAACTLDKVETITTPGFTIDTKDDHQVVEDTINKIKYGLFCENQPSNVDGIDRWFKIPVKSVGIRTPIGSGFLEALGKTSTLKAAASPSSLTNPCIANVGSLTDLTSTSATDAKLDVVFSNKEEDTDGKLSVRVPSDDSLTPLQLAEWVVFVGAFFNEAKNAAALFKQIKSAYECHTGNMKHLKNPPHAYWVQYQKTGDEKHYQFLTNAYEKNMLADAGATNNTKEAPSPDTDIDKFQSAVEDAEAVFDQTELTKDGKKISEWLENFGYKDAPNSKAAFLKQREIYRKDGYRNKNGNSNFPEFALVRPDLVLQDFISILEPEYNKSYTATWLWKLGSTTESTTIIGPDNYDCKAPWMATVPTCSPRTDFTGETDNKSKGSGKDSEKDSTSEGNDKEKKSGSGRTGKIVGGIIGAIVLIALGFVAMHYYNRHRQQTRLRGLSAGGYGESIGLQNASSYNRV
;
A
#
# COMPACT_ATOMS: atom_id res chain seq x y z
N MET A 1 -43.75 8.29 33.87
CA MET A 1 -42.72 8.81 32.95
C MET A 1 -41.38 8.62 33.60
N ARG A 2 -40.57 7.67 33.11
CA ARG A 2 -39.22 7.33 33.60
C ARG A 2 -38.21 7.86 32.57
N PRO A 3 -37.10 8.51 32.94
CA PRO A 3 -36.05 8.81 31.98
C PRO A 3 -35.12 7.59 31.84
N LEU A 4 -34.89 7.18 30.59
CA LEU A 4 -33.88 6.20 30.21
C LEU A 4 -32.48 6.79 30.41
N VAL A 5 -31.64 6.02 31.10
CA VAL A 5 -30.20 6.25 31.22
C VAL A 5 -29.52 5.66 29.98
N PHE A 6 -28.83 6.52 29.20
CA PHE A 6 -27.92 6.10 28.16
C PHE A 6 -26.60 5.64 28.80
N ALA A 7 -26.26 4.35 28.64
CA ALA A 7 -24.98 3.80 29.05
C ALA A 7 -23.92 4.09 27.98
N LEU A 8 -22.93 4.92 28.32
CA LEU A 8 -21.69 5.08 27.57
C LEU A 8 -20.76 3.91 27.95
N LEU A 9 -20.42 3.04 27.00
CA LEU A 9 -19.33 2.08 27.18
C LEU A 9 -17.99 2.84 27.08
N LEU A 10 -17.38 3.16 28.22
CA LEU A 10 -15.95 3.47 28.29
C LEU A 10 -15.18 2.13 28.22
N VAL A 11 -14.40 1.94 27.16
CA VAL A 11 -13.35 0.91 27.15
C VAL A 11 -12.22 1.45 28.03
N ALA A 12 -12.10 0.92 29.24
CA ALA A 12 -11.00 1.22 30.13
C ALA A 12 -9.71 0.59 29.57
N GLN A 13 -8.75 1.42 29.15
CA GLN A 13 -7.35 1.01 29.06
C GLN A 13 -6.88 0.71 30.49
N GLN A 14 -6.71 -0.58 30.80
CA GLN A 14 -6.01 -0.97 32.02
C GLN A 14 -4.53 -0.67 31.85
N SER A 15 -4.06 0.31 32.61
CA SER A 15 -2.66 0.53 32.93
C SER A 15 -2.14 -0.63 33.78
N LEU A 16 -1.34 -1.51 33.17
CA LEU A 16 -0.58 -2.55 33.86
C LEU A 16 0.64 -1.92 34.54
N VAL A 17 0.47 -1.50 35.80
CA VAL A 17 1.59 -1.38 36.74
C VAL A 17 1.65 -2.69 37.51
N GLY A 18 2.59 -3.55 37.13
CA GLY A 18 2.87 -4.81 37.79
C GLY A 18 4.34 -5.18 37.64
N THR A 19 5.12 -4.91 38.68
CA THR A 19 6.49 -5.38 38.82
C THR A 19 6.51 -6.88 39.12
N ALA A 20 6.82 -7.67 38.10
CA ALA A 20 7.54 -8.93 38.17
C ALA A 20 8.30 -9.02 36.84
N HIS A 21 9.56 -9.47 36.84
CA HIS A 21 10.20 -9.89 35.59
C HIS A 21 9.34 -11.03 35.06
N ALA A 22 8.42 -10.75 34.14
CA ALA A 22 7.66 -11.78 33.47
C ALA A 22 8.70 -12.68 32.81
N ALA A 23 8.83 -13.91 33.31
CA ALA A 23 9.64 -14.93 32.67
C ALA A 23 9.25 -14.95 31.19
N CYS A 24 10.23 -14.75 30.32
CA CYS A 24 10.04 -14.77 28.88
C CYS A 24 9.42 -16.13 28.51
N THR A 25 8.14 -16.08 28.15
CA THR A 25 7.33 -17.26 27.83
C THR A 25 7.33 -17.40 26.33
N LEU A 26 7.75 -18.57 25.84
CA LEU A 26 7.79 -18.88 24.42
C LEU A 26 6.41 -19.39 23.99
N ASP A 27 5.67 -18.55 23.26
CA ASP A 27 4.35 -18.93 22.76
C ASP A 27 4.48 -19.87 21.55
N LYS A 28 3.59 -20.87 21.47
CA LYS A 28 3.39 -21.65 20.24
C LYS A 28 2.62 -20.83 19.22
N VAL A 29 3.10 -20.81 17.98
CA VAL A 29 2.49 -20.10 16.87
C VAL A 29 2.56 -20.97 15.62
N GLU A 30 1.48 -21.01 14.85
CA GLU A 30 1.39 -21.70 13.57
C GLU A 30 1.25 -20.67 12.45
N THR A 31 1.86 -20.96 11.30
CA THR A 31 1.66 -20.18 10.08
C THR A 31 0.40 -20.63 9.36
N ILE A 32 -0.26 -19.70 8.66
CA ILE A 32 -1.59 -19.92 8.05
C ILE A 32 -1.62 -19.66 6.54
N THR A 33 -0.49 -19.30 5.91
CA THR A 33 -0.40 -19.11 4.43
C THR A 33 0.74 -19.89 3.74
N THR A 34 1.47 -20.74 4.47
CA THR A 34 2.72 -21.36 3.98
C THR A 34 3.73 -20.30 3.50
N PRO A 35 4.16 -19.38 4.38
CA PRO A 35 4.90 -18.17 4.00
C PRO A 35 6.38 -18.40 3.65
N GLY A 36 6.84 -19.66 3.66
CA GLY A 36 8.26 -19.97 3.48
C GLY A 36 9.08 -19.93 4.77
N PHE A 37 8.44 -19.89 5.95
CA PHE A 37 9.12 -20.07 7.23
C PHE A 37 8.31 -20.95 8.21
N THR A 38 8.98 -21.44 9.26
CA THR A 38 8.36 -22.13 10.40
C THR A 38 8.84 -21.55 11.74
N ILE A 39 8.05 -21.77 12.79
CA ILE A 39 8.42 -21.44 14.19
C ILE A 39 8.09 -22.66 15.05
N ASP A 40 9.12 -23.40 15.46
CA ASP A 40 8.99 -24.57 16.33
C ASP A 40 9.38 -24.21 17.77
N THR A 41 8.37 -24.09 18.64
CA THR A 41 8.59 -23.81 20.06
C THR A 41 8.94 -25.07 20.84
N LYS A 42 10.07 -25.03 21.55
CA LYS A 42 10.53 -26.01 22.55
C LYS A 42 10.41 -25.41 23.96
N ASP A 43 10.81 -26.17 24.98
CA ASP A 43 10.67 -25.75 26.38
C ASP A 43 11.58 -24.57 26.76
N ASP A 44 12.79 -24.50 26.20
CA ASP A 44 13.82 -23.51 26.53
C ASP A 44 14.25 -22.61 25.34
N HIS A 45 13.78 -22.90 24.13
CA HIS A 45 14.08 -22.12 22.93
C HIS A 45 12.99 -22.26 21.85
N GLN A 46 13.03 -21.39 20.84
CA GLN A 46 12.31 -21.55 19.58
C GLN A 46 13.30 -21.78 18.45
N VAL A 47 12.92 -22.59 17.47
CA VAL A 47 13.62 -22.70 16.20
C VAL A 47 12.78 -22.01 15.14
N VAL A 48 13.29 -20.92 14.62
CA VAL A 48 12.69 -20.20 13.50
C VAL A 48 13.47 -20.56 12.24
N GLU A 49 12.82 -21.13 11.24
CA GLU A 49 13.49 -21.56 10.00
C GLU A 49 12.99 -20.74 8.82
N ASP A 50 13.90 -20.10 8.09
CA ASP A 50 13.67 -19.69 6.70
C ASP A 50 13.76 -20.95 5.83
N THR A 51 12.60 -21.53 5.51
CA THR A 51 12.53 -22.80 4.78
C THR A 51 12.83 -22.65 3.29
N ILE A 52 12.82 -21.43 2.75
CA ILE A 52 13.19 -21.15 1.36
C ILE A 52 14.72 -21.26 1.24
N ASN A 53 15.45 -20.64 2.16
CA ASN A 53 16.91 -20.57 2.11
C ASN A 53 17.61 -21.61 3.00
N LYS A 54 16.84 -22.41 3.75
CA LYS A 54 17.33 -23.47 4.64
C LYS A 54 18.24 -22.95 5.75
N ILE A 55 17.83 -21.83 6.37
CA ILE A 55 18.56 -21.21 7.48
C ILE A 55 17.72 -21.31 8.75
N LYS A 56 18.33 -21.78 9.84
CA LYS A 56 17.73 -21.98 11.15
C LYS A 56 18.28 -21.01 12.20
N TYR A 57 17.39 -20.29 12.84
CA TYR A 57 17.66 -19.35 13.91
C TYR A 57 17.12 -19.92 15.23
N GLY A 58 18.00 -20.08 16.21
CA GLY A 58 17.62 -20.46 17.57
C GLY A 58 17.37 -19.22 18.41
N LEU A 59 16.18 -19.10 19.00
CA LEU A 59 15.78 -17.98 19.85
C LEU A 59 15.67 -18.44 21.30
N PHE A 60 16.29 -17.73 22.23
CA PHE A 60 16.29 -18.11 23.65
C PHE A 60 16.15 -16.90 24.56
N CYS A 61 15.53 -17.10 25.74
CA CYS A 61 15.24 -16.02 26.67
C CYS A 61 16.42 -15.70 27.62
N GLU A 62 16.99 -16.72 28.24
CA GLU A 62 17.99 -16.55 29.29
C GLU A 62 19.35 -17.10 28.88
N ASN A 63 19.45 -18.44 28.86
CA ASN A 63 20.66 -19.19 28.52
C ASN A 63 20.48 -19.88 27.19
N GLN A 64 21.49 -19.79 26.34
CA GLN A 64 21.50 -20.52 25.07
C GLN A 64 21.60 -22.03 25.36
N PRO A 65 20.73 -22.86 24.77
CA PRO A 65 20.86 -24.31 24.85
C PRO A 65 22.20 -24.79 24.27
N SER A 66 22.86 -25.73 24.96
CA SER A 66 24.20 -26.21 24.58
C SER A 66 24.21 -27.46 23.68
N ASN A 67 23.10 -28.20 23.60
CA ASN A 67 23.01 -29.50 22.91
C ASN A 67 21.90 -29.52 21.84
N VAL A 68 21.77 -28.46 21.06
CA VAL A 68 20.81 -28.37 19.95
C VAL A 68 21.58 -28.21 18.65
N ASP A 69 21.65 -29.31 17.90
CA ASP A 69 22.34 -29.35 16.60
C ASP A 69 21.51 -28.72 15.48
N GLY A 70 22.20 -28.29 14.42
CA GLY A 70 21.55 -27.79 13.20
C GLY A 70 20.95 -26.38 13.31
N ILE A 71 21.39 -25.59 14.29
CA ILE A 71 21.07 -24.17 14.38
C ILE A 71 22.24 -23.36 13.82
N ASP A 72 21.98 -22.53 12.83
CA ASP A 72 23.01 -21.72 12.19
C ASP A 72 23.43 -20.53 13.07
N ARG A 73 22.45 -19.90 13.73
CA ARG A 73 22.63 -18.66 14.48
C ARG A 73 21.72 -18.63 15.71
N TRP A 74 22.22 -18.07 16.80
CA TRP A 74 21.50 -17.97 18.07
C TRP A 74 21.28 -16.52 18.47
N PHE A 75 20.06 -16.22 18.92
CA PHE A 75 19.65 -14.88 19.33
C PHE A 75 18.98 -14.91 20.70
N LYS A 76 19.46 -14.04 21.59
CA LYS A 76 18.76 -13.76 22.84
C LYS A 76 17.56 -12.86 22.56
N ILE A 77 16.38 -13.26 22.99
CA ILE A 77 15.14 -12.50 22.81
C ILE A 77 14.60 -11.99 24.17
N PRO A 78 13.89 -10.84 24.19
CA PRO A 78 13.65 -9.94 23.06
C PRO A 78 14.90 -9.13 22.68
N VAL A 79 15.12 -8.97 21.37
CA VAL A 79 16.15 -8.06 20.84
C VAL A 79 15.79 -6.60 21.14
N LYS A 80 16.81 -5.74 21.31
CA LYS A 80 16.67 -4.33 21.73
C LYS A 80 17.36 -3.35 20.78
N SER A 81 18.40 -3.80 20.09
CA SER A 81 19.18 -3.00 19.14
C SER A 81 19.14 -3.66 17.76
N VAL A 82 18.42 -3.04 16.82
CA VAL A 82 18.14 -3.63 15.51
C VAL A 82 18.81 -2.84 14.39
N GLY A 83 19.42 -3.56 13.45
CA GLY A 83 19.81 -3.03 12.14
C GLY A 83 18.86 -3.51 11.04
N ILE A 84 18.69 -2.71 10.00
CA ILE A 84 17.98 -3.14 8.78
C ILE A 84 18.82 -2.86 7.53
N ARG A 85 18.90 -3.84 6.62
CA ARG A 85 19.51 -3.67 5.29
C ARG A 85 18.49 -3.68 4.16
N THR A 86 17.24 -3.98 4.48
CA THR A 86 16.11 -3.96 3.54
C THR A 86 14.99 -3.06 4.09
N PRO A 87 14.35 -2.23 3.24
CA PRO A 87 13.31 -1.29 3.69
C PRO A 87 12.14 -1.96 4.41
N ILE A 88 11.70 -3.14 3.96
CA ILE A 88 10.57 -3.88 4.57
C ILE A 88 10.78 -4.15 6.07
N GLY A 89 12.03 -4.25 6.52
CA GLY A 89 12.37 -4.36 7.94
C GLY A 89 11.81 -3.20 8.77
N SER A 90 11.81 -1.97 8.23
CA SER A 90 11.18 -0.82 8.90
C SER A 90 9.67 -0.99 9.06
N GLY A 91 8.99 -1.51 8.04
CA GLY A 91 7.55 -1.79 8.10
C GLY A 91 7.19 -2.84 9.13
N PHE A 92 7.96 -3.93 9.22
CA PHE A 92 7.75 -4.94 10.26
C PHE A 92 7.97 -4.37 11.66
N LEU A 93 9.02 -3.58 11.86
CA LEU A 93 9.25 -2.91 13.16
C LEU A 93 8.09 -1.99 13.53
N GLU A 94 7.52 -1.26 12.59
CA GLU A 94 6.37 -0.40 12.85
C GLU A 94 5.11 -1.20 13.18
N ALA A 95 4.84 -2.28 12.43
CA ALA A 95 3.71 -3.16 12.69
C ALA A 95 3.76 -3.82 14.07
N LEU A 96 4.96 -4.05 14.59
CA LEU A 96 5.18 -4.59 15.93
C LEU A 96 5.27 -3.49 17.01
N GLY A 97 5.20 -2.21 16.65
CA GLY A 97 5.42 -1.10 17.58
C GLY A 97 6.85 -1.05 18.14
N LYS A 98 7.84 -1.57 17.39
CA LYS A 98 9.25 -1.70 17.77
C LYS A 98 10.18 -0.75 17.01
N THR A 99 9.66 0.27 16.32
CA THR A 99 10.48 1.26 15.59
C THR A 99 11.57 1.89 16.46
N SER A 100 11.34 2.06 17.78
CA SER A 100 12.33 2.62 18.73
C SER A 100 13.58 1.75 18.95
N THR A 101 13.53 0.47 18.58
CA THR A 101 14.65 -0.48 18.65
C THR A 101 15.63 -0.33 17.48
N LEU A 102 15.22 0.36 16.41
CA LEU A 102 16.08 0.61 15.25
C LEU A 102 17.26 1.50 15.62
N LYS A 103 18.49 1.03 15.38
CA LYS A 103 19.73 1.76 15.66
C LYS A 103 20.58 2.00 14.42
N ALA A 104 20.42 1.19 13.38
CA ALA A 104 21.25 1.27 12.18
C ALA A 104 20.48 0.86 10.91
N ALA A 105 20.90 1.40 9.77
CA ALA A 105 20.36 1.02 8.47
C ALA A 105 21.41 1.07 7.35
N ALA A 106 21.27 0.26 6.30
CA ALA A 106 22.17 0.29 5.12
C ALA A 106 22.04 1.55 4.25
N SER A 107 21.04 2.41 4.49
CA SER A 107 21.01 3.76 3.95
C SER A 107 19.94 4.54 4.70
N PRO A 108 20.28 5.17 5.84
CA PRO A 108 19.28 5.87 6.65
C PRO A 108 18.50 6.93 5.87
N SER A 109 19.14 7.57 4.88
CA SER A 109 18.53 8.58 4.02
C SER A 109 17.55 7.99 2.99
N SER A 110 17.59 6.69 2.74
CA SER A 110 16.65 6.00 1.85
C SER A 110 15.32 5.69 2.53
N LEU A 111 15.28 5.63 3.86
CA LEU A 111 14.09 5.25 4.61
C LEU A 111 13.00 6.30 4.49
N THR A 112 11.76 5.82 4.50
CA THR A 112 10.56 6.59 4.23
C THR A 112 9.61 6.62 5.42
N ASN A 113 9.74 5.69 6.36
CA ASN A 113 9.01 5.71 7.62
C ASN A 113 9.25 7.03 8.42
N PRO A 114 8.24 7.91 8.55
CA PRO A 114 8.39 9.19 9.24
C PRO A 114 8.68 9.05 10.74
N CYS A 115 8.29 7.93 11.35
CA CYS A 115 8.44 7.69 12.77
C CYS A 115 9.86 7.36 13.18
N ILE A 116 10.74 7.07 12.22
CA ILE A 116 12.18 6.96 12.44
C ILE A 116 12.78 8.27 12.97
N ALA A 117 12.20 9.42 12.64
CA ALA A 117 12.67 10.71 13.16
C ALA A 117 12.65 10.76 14.70
N ASN A 118 11.80 9.98 15.36
CA ASN A 118 11.72 9.90 16.82
C ASN A 118 12.78 9.00 17.46
N VAL A 119 13.57 8.26 16.65
CA VAL A 119 14.51 7.22 17.10
C VAL A 119 15.93 7.76 17.28
N GLY A 120 16.20 8.97 16.77
CA GLY A 120 17.52 9.62 16.78
C GLY A 120 18.33 9.33 15.53
N SER A 121 19.63 9.64 15.57
CA SER A 121 20.54 9.37 14.46
C SER A 121 20.76 7.86 14.31
N LEU A 122 20.55 7.34 13.09
CA LEU A 122 20.85 5.96 12.76
C LEU A 122 22.30 5.82 12.29
N THR A 123 22.96 4.73 12.70
CA THR A 123 24.26 4.33 12.16
C THR A 123 24.12 3.82 10.73
N ASP A 124 25.03 4.22 9.84
CA ASP A 124 25.07 3.75 8.45
C ASP A 124 25.84 2.42 8.34
N LEU A 125 25.13 1.35 7.98
CA LEU A 125 25.68 0.00 7.84
C LEU A 125 26.45 -0.24 6.54
N THR A 126 26.58 0.76 5.67
CA THR A 126 27.49 0.72 4.51
C THR A 126 28.95 0.96 4.91
N SER A 127 29.15 1.64 6.04
CA SER A 127 30.48 2.06 6.52
C SER A 127 30.82 1.50 7.90
N THR A 128 29.86 0.86 8.57
CA THR A 128 30.02 0.31 9.93
C THR A 128 29.52 -1.13 9.97
N SER A 129 30.27 -2.04 10.60
CA SER A 129 29.83 -3.42 10.79
C SER A 129 28.70 -3.50 11.83
N ALA A 130 27.87 -4.55 11.76
CA ALA A 130 26.81 -4.77 12.74
C ALA A 130 27.34 -4.91 14.18
N THR A 131 28.53 -5.50 14.33
CA THR A 131 29.18 -5.71 15.63
C THR A 131 29.65 -4.38 16.22
N ASP A 132 30.29 -3.52 15.42
CA ASP A 132 30.73 -2.19 15.86
C ASP A 132 29.54 -1.29 16.22
N ALA A 133 28.43 -1.45 15.50
CA ALA A 133 27.17 -0.80 15.80
C ALA A 133 26.44 -1.37 17.04
N LYS A 134 26.98 -2.42 17.68
CA LYS A 134 26.45 -3.06 18.90
C LYS A 134 24.99 -3.51 18.74
N LEU A 135 24.69 -4.14 17.62
CA LEU A 135 23.35 -4.64 17.30
C LEU A 135 23.14 -6.05 17.85
N ASP A 136 21.90 -6.35 18.22
CA ASP A 136 21.48 -7.69 18.62
C ASP A 136 21.08 -8.52 17.38
N VAL A 137 20.57 -7.86 16.34
CA VAL A 137 20.11 -8.50 15.10
C VAL A 137 20.16 -7.51 13.93
N VAL A 138 20.39 -8.02 12.73
CA VAL A 138 20.26 -7.26 11.47
C VAL A 138 19.32 -7.99 10.53
N PHE A 139 18.20 -7.36 10.18
CA PHE A 139 17.28 -7.91 9.17
C PHE A 139 17.73 -7.49 7.77
N SER A 140 17.99 -8.48 6.91
CA SER A 140 18.51 -8.30 5.55
C SER A 140 17.74 -9.17 4.56
N ASN A 141 17.73 -8.81 3.28
CA ASN A 141 17.14 -9.64 2.23
C ASN A 141 18.10 -10.70 1.66
N LYS A 142 19.36 -10.64 2.06
CA LYS A 142 20.42 -11.57 1.67
C LYS A 142 21.41 -11.73 2.82
N GLU A 143 22.22 -12.78 2.75
CA GLU A 143 23.35 -12.93 3.66
C GLU A 143 24.40 -11.85 3.37
N GLU A 144 24.81 -11.13 4.42
CA GLU A 144 25.78 -10.05 4.36
C GLU A 144 26.95 -10.43 5.26
N ASP A 145 28.13 -10.64 4.68
CA ASP A 145 29.32 -11.10 5.42
C ASP A 145 29.66 -10.14 6.58
N THR A 146 29.40 -8.85 6.39
CA THR A 146 29.67 -7.78 7.36
C THR A 146 28.77 -7.83 8.62
N ASP A 147 27.67 -8.59 8.58
CA ASP A 147 26.76 -8.77 9.71
C ASP A 147 27.12 -10.01 10.55
N GLY A 148 27.99 -10.87 10.05
CA GLY A 148 28.43 -12.08 10.73
C GLY A 148 27.25 -12.92 11.20
N LYS A 149 27.26 -13.34 12.48
CA LYS A 149 26.18 -14.15 13.10
C LYS A 149 24.91 -13.36 13.44
N LEU A 150 24.89 -12.04 13.26
CA LEU A 150 23.77 -11.17 13.61
C LEU A 150 22.74 -11.04 12.46
N SER A 151 23.10 -11.43 11.24
CA SER A 151 22.19 -11.39 10.09
C SER A 151 21.03 -12.36 10.26
N VAL A 152 19.84 -11.88 9.91
CA VAL A 152 18.60 -12.64 9.80
C VAL A 152 17.96 -12.27 8.48
N ARG A 153 17.72 -13.27 7.63
CA ARG A 153 17.09 -13.08 6.34
C ARG A 153 15.58 -12.85 6.48
N VAL A 154 15.07 -11.87 5.75
CA VAL A 154 13.64 -11.62 5.51
C VAL A 154 13.41 -11.44 4.00
N PRO A 155 12.26 -11.83 3.44
CA PRO A 155 11.99 -11.67 2.02
C PRO A 155 11.90 -10.19 1.66
N SER A 156 12.29 -9.86 0.44
CA SER A 156 12.09 -8.53 -0.15
C SER A 156 11.79 -8.59 -1.64
N ASP A 157 11.53 -9.77 -2.18
CA ASP A 157 11.21 -9.97 -3.58
C ASP A 157 9.72 -10.32 -3.75
N ASP A 158 9.29 -10.35 -5.01
CA ASP A 158 7.90 -10.53 -5.39
C ASP A 158 7.53 -12.02 -5.59
N SER A 159 8.36 -12.95 -5.08
CA SER A 159 8.16 -14.41 -5.26
C SER A 159 7.08 -15.00 -4.36
N LEU A 160 6.68 -14.29 -3.30
CA LEU A 160 5.60 -14.67 -2.38
C LEU A 160 4.28 -13.99 -2.75
N THR A 161 3.15 -14.62 -2.43
CA THR A 161 1.86 -13.92 -2.55
C THR A 161 1.79 -12.76 -1.53
N PRO A 162 0.89 -11.78 -1.73
CA PRO A 162 0.78 -10.64 -0.81
C PRO A 162 0.57 -11.05 0.65
N LEU A 163 -0.26 -12.07 0.90
CA LEU A 163 -0.50 -12.59 2.25
C LEU A 163 0.68 -13.40 2.80
N GLN A 164 1.36 -14.19 1.97
CA GLN A 164 2.56 -14.92 2.39
C GLN A 164 3.67 -13.97 2.83
N LEU A 165 3.89 -12.90 2.08
CA LEU A 165 4.87 -11.88 2.40
C LEU A 165 4.52 -11.15 3.71
N ALA A 166 3.26 -10.75 3.88
CA ALA A 166 2.81 -10.05 5.09
C ALA A 166 2.90 -10.92 6.35
N GLU A 167 2.79 -12.25 6.24
CA GLU A 167 2.92 -13.16 7.38
C GLU A 167 4.33 -13.16 8.00
N TRP A 168 5.36 -12.66 7.28
CA TRP A 168 6.71 -12.51 7.85
C TRP A 168 6.80 -11.51 9.00
N VAL A 169 5.74 -10.73 9.26
CA VAL A 169 5.62 -9.97 10.53
C VAL A 169 5.66 -10.91 11.75
N VAL A 170 5.17 -12.15 11.61
CA VAL A 170 5.20 -13.18 12.65
C VAL A 170 6.62 -13.69 12.88
N PHE A 171 7.36 -13.93 11.79
CA PHE A 171 8.77 -14.31 11.82
C PHE A 171 9.60 -13.24 12.54
N VAL A 172 9.48 -11.98 12.14
CA VAL A 172 10.19 -10.85 12.79
C VAL A 172 9.73 -10.69 14.24
N GLY A 173 8.43 -10.85 14.51
CA GLY A 173 7.85 -10.79 15.86
C GLY A 173 8.46 -11.80 16.83
N ALA A 174 8.92 -12.97 16.35
CA ALA A 174 9.58 -13.97 17.20
C ALA A 174 10.86 -13.44 17.86
N PHE A 175 11.65 -12.61 17.16
CA PHE A 175 12.87 -11.99 17.70
C PHE A 175 12.58 -10.99 18.84
N PHE A 176 11.34 -10.52 18.95
CA PHE A 176 10.87 -9.66 20.03
C PHE A 176 10.08 -10.41 21.10
N ASN A 177 10.02 -11.75 21.05
CA ASN A 177 9.12 -12.56 21.87
C ASN A 177 7.64 -12.14 21.72
N GLU A 178 7.23 -11.74 20.52
CA GLU A 178 5.89 -11.23 20.20
C GLU A 178 5.24 -11.96 19.02
N ALA A 179 5.73 -13.16 18.66
CA ALA A 179 5.18 -13.96 17.54
C ALA A 179 3.65 -14.16 17.66
N LYS A 180 3.12 -14.33 18.87
CA LYS A 180 1.67 -14.47 19.12
C LYS A 180 0.88 -13.20 18.81
N ASN A 181 1.39 -12.03 19.25
CA ASN A 181 0.75 -10.75 18.96
C ASN A 181 0.84 -10.44 17.46
N ALA A 182 1.99 -10.72 16.84
CA ALA A 182 2.18 -10.59 15.41
C ALA A 182 1.23 -11.50 14.61
N ALA A 183 1.03 -12.75 15.05
CA ALA A 183 0.08 -13.66 14.42
C ALA A 183 -1.37 -13.19 14.58
N ALA A 184 -1.73 -12.57 15.70
CA ALA A 184 -3.05 -11.96 15.88
C ALA A 184 -3.26 -10.77 14.92
N LEU A 185 -2.26 -9.90 14.77
CA LEU A 185 -2.27 -8.81 13.79
C LEU A 185 -2.40 -9.35 12.37
N PHE A 186 -1.58 -10.34 11.99
CA PHE A 186 -1.65 -10.94 10.66
C PHE A 186 -3.00 -11.58 10.37
N LYS A 187 -3.63 -12.25 11.34
CA LYS A 187 -4.99 -12.78 11.19
C LYS A 187 -6.01 -11.70 10.86
N GLN A 188 -5.90 -10.51 11.46
CA GLN A 188 -6.77 -9.38 11.13
C GLN A 188 -6.51 -8.88 9.70
N ILE A 189 -5.25 -8.69 9.31
CA ILE A 189 -4.85 -8.29 7.95
C ILE A 189 -5.40 -9.28 6.92
N LYS A 190 -5.18 -10.58 7.14
CA LYS A 190 -5.68 -11.67 6.29
C LYS A 190 -7.20 -11.63 6.17
N SER A 191 -7.91 -11.46 7.29
CA SER A 191 -9.38 -11.39 7.28
C SER A 191 -9.90 -10.19 6.49
N ALA A 192 -9.26 -9.03 6.59
CA ALA A 192 -9.64 -7.85 5.81
C ALA A 192 -9.37 -8.08 4.31
N TYR A 193 -8.18 -8.58 3.97
CA TYR A 193 -7.78 -8.91 2.59
C TYR A 193 -8.75 -9.89 1.93
N GLU A 194 -9.04 -11.01 2.58
CA GLU A 194 -9.92 -12.06 2.03
C GLU A 194 -11.37 -11.59 1.91
N CYS A 195 -11.83 -10.70 2.79
CA CYS A 195 -13.14 -10.09 2.67
C CYS A 195 -13.25 -9.22 1.41
N HIS A 196 -12.27 -8.35 1.16
CA HIS A 196 -12.24 -7.54 -0.07
C HIS A 196 -12.14 -8.42 -1.32
N THR A 197 -11.25 -9.42 -1.30
CA THR A 197 -11.12 -10.41 -2.37
C THR A 197 -12.43 -11.14 -2.64
N GLY A 198 -13.14 -11.55 -1.58
CA GLY A 198 -14.45 -12.20 -1.68
C GLY A 198 -15.49 -11.32 -2.38
N ASN A 199 -15.47 -10.01 -2.11
CA ASN A 199 -16.41 -9.07 -2.72
C ASN A 199 -16.17 -8.86 -4.22
N MET A 200 -14.96 -9.12 -4.71
CA MET A 200 -14.62 -9.03 -6.14
C MET A 200 -15.04 -10.26 -6.95
N LYS A 201 -15.45 -11.37 -6.30
CA LYS A 201 -15.84 -12.61 -6.98
C LYS A 201 -17.15 -12.52 -7.77
N HIS A 202 -17.90 -11.43 -7.61
CA HIS A 202 -19.24 -11.24 -8.17
C HIS A 202 -19.27 -10.25 -9.34
N LEU A 203 -18.11 -9.75 -9.79
CA LEU A 203 -17.98 -8.87 -10.93
C LEU A 203 -18.50 -9.55 -12.21
N LYS A 204 -19.38 -8.87 -12.94
CA LYS A 204 -19.89 -9.37 -14.23
C LYS A 204 -18.93 -9.10 -15.39
N ASN A 205 -18.25 -7.96 -15.32
CA ASN A 205 -17.30 -7.49 -16.34
C ASN A 205 -15.98 -7.17 -15.64
N PRO A 206 -15.22 -8.21 -15.20
CA PRO A 206 -13.96 -7.99 -14.50
C PRO A 206 -12.94 -7.30 -15.42
N PRO A 207 -12.22 -6.29 -14.93
CA PRO A 207 -11.32 -5.51 -15.77
C PRO A 207 -10.06 -6.29 -16.15
N HIS A 208 -9.47 -5.95 -17.29
CA HIS A 208 -8.14 -6.42 -17.65
C HIS A 208 -7.08 -5.43 -17.16
N ALA A 209 -6.05 -5.94 -16.48
CA ALA A 209 -4.95 -5.10 -16.03
C ALA A 209 -3.65 -5.88 -15.97
N TYR A 210 -2.53 -5.20 -16.17
CA TYR A 210 -1.23 -5.84 -16.21
C TYR A 210 -0.18 -5.07 -15.43
N TRP A 211 0.74 -5.81 -14.82
CA TRP A 211 2.02 -5.25 -14.42
C TRP A 211 2.99 -5.26 -15.59
N VAL A 212 3.62 -4.13 -15.85
CA VAL A 212 4.58 -3.98 -16.95
C VAL A 212 5.89 -3.38 -16.46
N GLN A 213 6.94 -3.67 -17.21
CA GLN A 213 8.23 -3.05 -17.00
C GLN A 213 8.94 -2.85 -18.33
N TYR A 214 9.57 -1.69 -18.46
CA TYR A 214 10.58 -1.42 -19.45
C TYR A 214 11.96 -1.41 -18.78
N GLN A 215 12.94 -2.02 -19.43
CA GLN A 215 14.34 -1.93 -19.03
C GLN A 215 15.20 -1.66 -20.27
N LYS A 216 16.27 -0.90 -20.09
CA LYS A 216 17.27 -0.66 -21.14
C LYS A 216 18.61 -1.26 -20.71
N THR A 217 19.13 -2.21 -21.49
CA THR A 217 20.45 -2.82 -21.29
C THR A 217 21.38 -2.36 -22.40
N GLY A 218 22.24 -1.37 -22.10
CA GLY A 218 23.00 -0.68 -23.14
C GLY A 218 22.06 0.11 -24.07
N ASP A 219 21.97 -0.32 -25.33
CA ASP A 219 21.05 0.23 -26.33
C ASP A 219 19.81 -0.62 -26.59
N GLU A 220 19.79 -1.84 -26.06
CA GLU A 220 18.68 -2.78 -26.23
C GLU A 220 17.55 -2.44 -25.25
N LYS A 221 16.32 -2.54 -25.75
CA LYS A 221 15.08 -2.21 -25.04
C LYS A 221 14.33 -3.50 -24.75
N HIS A 222 14.02 -3.75 -23.50
CA HIS A 222 13.31 -4.95 -23.06
C HIS A 222 11.95 -4.58 -22.47
N TYR A 223 10.92 -5.31 -22.87
CA TYR A 223 9.54 -5.12 -22.48
C TYR A 223 9.03 -6.37 -21.78
N GLN A 224 8.50 -6.23 -20.57
CA GLN A 224 8.13 -7.36 -19.74
C GLN A 224 6.74 -7.18 -19.16
N PHE A 225 6.04 -8.30 -19.04
CA PHE A 225 4.90 -8.46 -18.15
C PHE A 225 5.36 -9.12 -16.87
N LEU A 226 5.14 -8.46 -15.73
CA LEU A 226 5.57 -8.99 -14.45
C LEU A 226 4.51 -9.95 -13.93
N THR A 227 4.91 -11.19 -13.70
CA THR A 227 4.00 -12.30 -13.37
C THR A 227 4.47 -13.11 -12.16
N ASN A 228 5.32 -12.51 -11.30
CA ASN A 228 5.68 -13.14 -10.03
C ASN A 228 4.45 -13.27 -9.12
N ALA A 229 4.60 -14.02 -8.04
CA ALA A 229 3.47 -14.37 -7.18
C ALA A 229 2.80 -13.13 -6.59
N TYR A 230 3.55 -12.10 -6.21
CA TYR A 230 2.97 -10.87 -5.69
C TYR A 230 2.10 -10.16 -6.74
N GLU A 231 2.67 -9.84 -7.90
CA GLU A 231 1.97 -9.10 -8.97
C GLU A 231 0.69 -9.78 -9.43
N LYS A 232 0.77 -11.08 -9.76
CA LYS A 232 -0.37 -11.79 -10.33
C LYS A 232 -1.49 -11.96 -9.31
N ASN A 233 -1.16 -12.32 -8.05
CA ASN A 233 -2.20 -12.53 -7.04
C ASN A 233 -2.82 -11.18 -6.65
N MET A 234 -2.03 -10.11 -6.54
CA MET A 234 -2.59 -8.79 -6.22
C MET A 234 -3.65 -8.33 -7.24
N LEU A 235 -3.41 -8.50 -8.54
CA LEU A 235 -4.40 -8.16 -9.57
C LEU A 235 -5.60 -9.11 -9.57
N ALA A 236 -5.37 -10.42 -9.44
CA ALA A 236 -6.46 -11.40 -9.40
C ALA A 236 -7.38 -11.17 -8.20
N ASP A 237 -6.79 -10.92 -7.03
CA ASP A 237 -7.51 -10.70 -5.77
C ASP A 237 -8.27 -9.36 -5.79
N ALA A 238 -7.81 -8.39 -6.58
CA ALA A 238 -8.52 -7.14 -6.87
C ALA A 238 -9.66 -7.28 -7.89
N GLY A 239 -9.91 -8.49 -8.41
CA GLY A 239 -10.99 -8.77 -9.36
C GLY A 239 -10.59 -8.67 -10.83
N ALA A 240 -9.33 -8.37 -11.15
CA ALA A 240 -8.88 -8.34 -12.54
C ALA A 240 -8.86 -9.76 -13.14
N THR A 241 -9.29 -9.88 -14.39
CA THR A 241 -9.09 -11.10 -15.19
C THR A 241 -8.08 -10.84 -16.29
N ASN A 242 -7.55 -11.93 -16.87
CA ASN A 242 -6.46 -11.82 -17.86
C ASN A 242 -5.37 -10.89 -17.33
N ASN A 243 -4.92 -11.17 -16.12
CA ASN A 243 -4.04 -10.31 -15.32
C ASN A 243 -2.56 -10.70 -15.42
N THR A 244 -2.25 -11.60 -16.35
CA THR A 244 -0.90 -12.09 -16.67
C THR A 244 -0.79 -12.26 -18.17
N LYS A 245 0.36 -11.91 -18.74
CA LYS A 245 0.75 -12.25 -20.11
C LYS A 245 2.15 -12.83 -20.10
N GLU A 246 2.45 -13.66 -21.10
CA GLU A 246 3.83 -14.00 -21.39
C GLU A 246 4.58 -12.76 -21.87
N ALA A 247 5.86 -12.69 -21.54
CA ALA A 247 6.73 -11.67 -22.11
C ALA A 247 6.72 -11.81 -23.66
N PRO A 248 6.79 -10.69 -24.40
CA PRO A 248 6.97 -10.75 -25.84
C PRO A 248 8.21 -11.60 -26.18
N SER A 249 8.16 -12.31 -27.31
CA SER A 249 9.29 -13.10 -27.81
C SER A 249 9.63 -12.66 -29.24
N PRO A 250 10.81 -12.06 -29.48
CA PRO A 250 11.79 -11.65 -28.46
C PRO A 250 11.23 -10.54 -27.55
N ASP A 251 11.79 -10.38 -26.36
CA ASP A 251 11.35 -9.38 -25.37
C ASP A 251 11.67 -7.94 -25.78
N THR A 252 12.34 -7.78 -26.91
CA THR A 252 12.67 -6.51 -27.57
C THR A 252 11.64 -6.07 -28.61
N ASP A 253 10.65 -6.92 -28.91
CA ASP A 253 9.61 -6.66 -29.90
C ASP A 253 8.49 -5.79 -29.30
N ILE A 254 8.61 -4.48 -29.52
CA ILE A 254 7.66 -3.48 -29.01
C ILE A 254 6.26 -3.65 -29.60
N ASP A 255 6.12 -4.06 -30.86
CA ASP A 255 4.82 -4.19 -31.51
C ASP A 255 4.05 -5.38 -30.92
N LYS A 256 4.75 -6.48 -30.60
CA LYS A 256 4.16 -7.59 -29.83
C LYS A 256 3.75 -7.17 -28.42
N PHE A 257 4.59 -6.40 -27.73
CA PHE A 257 4.23 -5.87 -26.41
C PHE A 257 2.97 -5.01 -26.48
N GLN A 258 2.94 -4.02 -27.38
CA GLN A 258 1.81 -3.10 -27.55
C GLN A 258 0.52 -3.84 -27.91
N SER A 259 0.60 -4.86 -28.77
CA SER A 259 -0.54 -5.71 -29.12
C SER A 259 -1.04 -6.52 -27.93
N ALA A 260 -0.14 -7.03 -27.09
CA ALA A 260 -0.48 -7.86 -25.93
C ALA A 260 -1.10 -7.06 -24.76
N VAL A 261 -0.78 -5.77 -24.64
CA VAL A 261 -1.30 -4.88 -23.59
C VAL A 261 -2.51 -4.05 -24.07
N GLU A 262 -2.90 -4.16 -25.34
CA GLU A 262 -3.95 -3.31 -25.95
C GLU A 262 -5.31 -3.40 -25.24
N ASP A 263 -5.63 -4.58 -24.71
CA ASP A 263 -6.89 -4.86 -24.03
C ASP A 263 -6.91 -4.40 -22.56
N ALA A 264 -5.81 -3.83 -22.05
CA ALA A 264 -5.75 -3.35 -20.67
C ALA A 264 -6.67 -2.15 -20.45
N GLU A 265 -7.40 -2.20 -19.34
CA GLU A 265 -8.12 -1.05 -18.79
C GLU A 265 -7.22 -0.20 -17.90
N ALA A 266 -6.29 -0.84 -17.20
CA ALA A 266 -5.23 -0.17 -16.43
C ALA A 266 -3.90 -0.92 -16.53
N VAL A 267 -2.80 -0.17 -16.43
CA VAL A 267 -1.44 -0.69 -16.43
C VAL A 267 -0.73 -0.26 -15.15
N PHE A 268 -0.06 -1.20 -14.49
CA PHE A 268 0.74 -0.95 -13.29
C PHE A 268 2.22 -1.06 -13.64
N ASP A 269 2.94 0.05 -13.55
CA ASP A 269 4.27 0.21 -14.09
C ASP A 269 5.35 0.12 -13.01
N GLN A 270 6.36 -0.72 -13.26
CA GLN A 270 7.57 -0.84 -12.44
C GLN A 270 8.84 -0.40 -13.18
N THR A 271 8.69 0.38 -14.24
CA THR A 271 9.82 0.95 -14.98
C THR A 271 10.59 1.93 -14.09
N GLU A 272 11.91 1.80 -14.05
CA GLU A 272 12.77 2.84 -13.49
C GLU A 272 12.73 4.06 -14.40
N LEU A 273 12.09 5.15 -13.94
CA LEU A 273 12.08 6.43 -14.65
C LEU A 273 13.08 7.36 -13.99
N THR A 274 13.63 8.29 -14.78
CA THR A 274 14.59 9.26 -14.27
C THR A 274 13.99 10.13 -13.14
N LYS A 275 14.82 10.57 -12.17
CA LYS A 275 14.35 11.32 -10.98
C LYS A 275 13.55 12.59 -11.34
N ASP A 276 13.88 13.24 -12.45
CA ASP A 276 13.19 14.43 -12.98
C ASP A 276 12.07 14.08 -14.00
N GLY A 277 11.88 12.80 -14.27
CA GLY A 277 11.16 12.24 -15.41
C GLY A 277 10.07 11.22 -15.05
N LYS A 278 9.46 11.31 -13.86
CA LYS A 278 8.12 10.75 -13.59
C LYS A 278 7.02 11.44 -14.40
N LYS A 279 7.27 11.59 -15.68
CA LYS A 279 6.46 12.23 -16.67
C LYS A 279 5.93 11.12 -17.52
N ILE A 280 4.64 11.21 -17.78
CA ILE A 280 3.98 10.34 -18.74
C ILE A 280 4.71 10.35 -20.09
N SER A 281 5.37 11.44 -20.48
CA SER A 281 6.15 11.52 -21.73
C SER A 281 7.32 10.52 -21.80
N GLU A 282 8.06 10.32 -20.72
CA GLU A 282 9.18 9.36 -20.69
C GLU A 282 8.65 7.94 -20.80
N TRP A 283 7.56 7.63 -20.09
CA TRP A 283 6.88 6.34 -20.19
C TRP A 283 6.37 6.08 -21.61
N LEU A 284 5.70 7.07 -22.22
CA LEU A 284 5.21 6.97 -23.60
C LEU A 284 6.35 6.75 -24.60
N GLU A 285 7.50 7.41 -24.41
CA GLU A 285 8.68 7.22 -25.24
C GLU A 285 9.29 5.81 -25.08
N ASN A 286 9.46 5.35 -23.84
CA ASN A 286 10.00 4.02 -23.52
C ASN A 286 9.16 2.92 -24.17
N PHE A 287 7.84 3.03 -24.05
CA PHE A 287 6.87 2.08 -24.62
C PHE A 287 6.43 2.44 -26.05
N GLY A 288 7.08 3.40 -26.72
CA GLY A 288 6.89 3.67 -28.15
C GLY A 288 5.54 4.27 -28.57
N TYR A 289 4.81 4.86 -27.65
CA TYR A 289 3.53 5.52 -27.92
C TYR A 289 3.73 6.99 -28.29
N LYS A 290 3.52 7.34 -29.57
CA LYS A 290 3.67 8.71 -30.06
C LYS A 290 2.38 9.54 -30.01
N ASP A 291 1.23 8.87 -29.99
CA ASP A 291 -0.10 9.50 -30.03
C ASP A 291 -1.08 8.77 -29.10
N ALA A 292 -0.83 8.87 -27.79
CA ALA A 292 -1.64 8.20 -26.77
C ALA A 292 -3.16 8.50 -26.87
N PRO A 293 -3.61 9.75 -27.15
CA PRO A 293 -5.04 10.04 -27.29
C PRO A 293 -5.73 9.27 -28.41
N ASN A 294 -5.03 8.92 -29.50
CA ASN A 294 -5.57 8.17 -30.63
C ASN A 294 -5.22 6.67 -30.59
N SER A 295 -4.58 6.19 -29.52
CA SER A 295 -4.28 4.78 -29.36
C SER A 295 -5.55 3.94 -29.29
N LYS A 296 -5.47 2.67 -29.71
CA LYS A 296 -6.57 1.72 -29.54
C LYS A 296 -6.74 1.30 -28.09
N ALA A 297 -5.65 1.26 -27.32
CA ALA A 297 -5.65 0.81 -25.94
C ALA A 297 -6.42 1.78 -25.03
N ALA A 298 -7.38 1.26 -24.27
CA ALA A 298 -8.28 2.05 -23.44
C ALA A 298 -7.52 2.81 -22.34
N PHE A 299 -6.57 2.13 -21.68
CA PHE A 299 -5.76 2.70 -20.61
C PHE A 299 -4.98 3.96 -21.05
N LEU A 300 -4.59 4.08 -22.32
CA LEU A 300 -3.85 5.25 -22.82
C LEU A 300 -4.72 6.51 -22.98
N LYS A 301 -5.98 6.32 -23.38
CA LYS A 301 -6.93 7.44 -23.56
C LYS A 301 -7.22 8.13 -22.23
N GLN A 302 -7.38 7.33 -21.18
CA GLN A 302 -7.70 7.79 -19.83
C GLN A 302 -6.47 7.96 -18.94
N ARG A 303 -5.28 7.61 -19.46
CA ARG A 303 -3.98 7.59 -18.77
C ARG A 303 -3.99 6.73 -17.51
N GLU A 304 -4.66 5.58 -17.56
CA GLU A 304 -4.70 4.59 -16.47
C GLU A 304 -3.38 3.82 -16.38
N ILE A 305 -2.30 4.57 -16.12
CA ILE A 305 -0.96 4.05 -15.88
C ILE A 305 -0.60 4.41 -14.45
N TYR A 306 -0.39 3.41 -13.61
CA TYR A 306 -0.22 3.57 -12.18
C TYR A 306 1.15 3.10 -11.73
N ARG A 307 1.73 3.77 -10.74
CA ARG A 307 3.05 3.42 -10.20
C ARG A 307 3.02 3.25 -8.67
N LYS A 308 3.93 2.43 -8.16
CA LYS A 308 4.12 2.10 -6.73
C LYS A 308 4.77 3.22 -5.91
N ASP A 309 4.48 4.48 -6.20
CA ASP A 309 5.25 5.58 -5.64
C ASP A 309 4.44 6.82 -5.27
N GLY A 310 3.17 6.59 -4.92
CA GLY A 310 2.27 7.62 -4.39
C GLY A 310 2.83 8.35 -3.17
N TYR A 311 3.57 7.65 -2.30
CA TYR A 311 4.34 8.25 -1.21
C TYR A 311 5.84 8.03 -1.39
N ARG A 312 6.61 9.09 -1.13
CA ARG A 312 8.07 9.08 -1.19
C ARG A 312 8.70 9.93 -0.10
N ASN A 313 9.97 9.69 0.22
CA ASN A 313 10.75 10.66 0.99
C ASN A 313 11.31 11.79 0.08
N LYS A 314 11.95 12.78 0.71
CA LYS A 314 12.57 13.94 0.02
C LYS A 314 13.65 13.55 -0.98
N ASN A 315 14.25 12.36 -0.84
CA ASN A 315 15.27 11.84 -1.74
C ASN A 315 14.69 11.09 -2.95
N GLY A 316 13.36 10.95 -3.00
CA GLY A 316 12.63 10.31 -4.07
C GLY A 316 12.45 8.80 -3.89
N ASN A 317 12.80 8.21 -2.75
CA ASN A 317 12.60 6.78 -2.51
C ASN A 317 11.12 6.51 -2.24
N SER A 318 10.58 5.44 -2.84
CA SER A 318 9.20 5.02 -2.61
C SER A 318 9.02 4.43 -1.22
N ASN A 319 7.88 4.72 -0.61
CA ASN A 319 7.47 4.11 0.64
C ASN A 319 6.82 2.73 0.47
N PHE A 320 6.51 2.32 -0.76
CA PHE A 320 5.90 1.02 -1.06
C PHE A 320 6.69 -0.17 -0.49
N PRO A 321 8.03 -0.27 -0.66
CA PRO A 321 8.81 -1.41 -0.14
C PRO A 321 8.88 -1.48 1.39
N GLU A 322 8.55 -0.38 2.10
CA GLU A 322 8.51 -0.37 3.56
C GLU A 322 7.14 -0.78 4.08
N PHE A 323 6.06 -0.17 3.59
CA PHE A 323 4.74 -0.31 4.22
C PHE A 323 3.74 -1.15 3.43
N ALA A 324 3.71 -0.98 2.10
CA ALA A 324 2.70 -1.64 1.27
C ALA A 324 2.81 -3.18 1.35
N LEU A 325 4.04 -3.70 1.45
CA LEU A 325 4.32 -5.13 1.56
C LEU A 325 3.86 -5.75 2.90
N VAL A 326 3.72 -4.93 3.95
CA VAL A 326 3.25 -5.37 5.28
C VAL A 326 1.72 -5.22 5.41
N ARG A 327 1.08 -4.39 4.57
CA ARG A 327 -0.37 -4.13 4.55
C ARG A 327 -1.01 -4.42 3.20
N PRO A 328 -0.95 -5.69 2.74
CA PRO A 328 -1.55 -6.07 1.47
C PRO A 328 -3.06 -5.82 1.43
N ASP A 329 -3.76 -5.76 2.58
CA ASP A 329 -5.18 -5.44 2.70
C ASP A 329 -5.51 -4.00 2.29
N LEU A 330 -4.60 -3.06 2.53
CA LEU A 330 -4.74 -1.67 2.09
C LEU A 330 -4.30 -1.52 0.64
N VAL A 331 -3.22 -2.19 0.23
CA VAL A 331 -2.78 -2.18 -1.17
C VAL A 331 -3.86 -2.77 -2.07
N LEU A 332 -4.49 -3.88 -1.66
CA LEU A 332 -5.62 -4.47 -2.38
C LEU A 332 -6.76 -3.46 -2.58
N GLN A 333 -7.06 -2.64 -1.58
CA GLN A 333 -8.06 -1.59 -1.72
C GLN A 333 -7.62 -0.47 -2.69
N ASP A 334 -6.33 -0.14 -2.77
CA ASP A 334 -5.83 0.76 -3.82
C ASP A 334 -6.13 0.17 -5.21
N PHE A 335 -5.80 -1.11 -5.44
CA PHE A 335 -6.10 -1.80 -6.70
C PHE A 335 -7.61 -1.82 -7.00
N ILE A 336 -8.44 -2.20 -6.04
CA ILE A 336 -9.89 -2.23 -6.20
C ILE A 336 -10.43 -0.82 -6.49
N SER A 337 -9.92 0.23 -5.85
CA SER A 337 -10.39 1.59 -6.09
C SER A 337 -10.07 2.11 -7.50
N ILE A 338 -9.02 1.58 -8.12
CA ILE A 338 -8.61 1.92 -9.47
C ILE A 338 -9.42 1.13 -10.50
N LEU A 339 -9.54 -0.18 -10.27
CA LEU A 339 -10.15 -1.12 -11.21
C LEU A 339 -11.68 -1.13 -11.11
N GLU A 340 -12.22 -0.89 -9.91
CA GLU A 340 -13.63 -0.97 -9.55
C GLU A 340 -14.03 0.23 -8.66
N PRO A 341 -13.93 1.48 -9.15
CA PRO A 341 -14.09 2.69 -8.34
C PRO A 341 -15.47 2.81 -7.66
N GLU A 342 -16.50 2.17 -8.22
CA GLU A 342 -17.84 2.12 -7.65
C GLU A 342 -17.92 1.25 -6.39
N TYR A 343 -16.92 0.39 -6.13
CA TYR A 343 -16.85 -0.43 -4.93
C TYR A 343 -16.83 0.44 -3.67
N ASN A 344 -15.97 1.46 -3.63
CA ASN A 344 -15.91 2.42 -2.53
C ASN A 344 -15.44 3.78 -3.04
N LYS A 345 -16.41 4.62 -3.43
CA LYS A 345 -16.16 5.98 -3.96
C LYS A 345 -15.47 6.94 -2.98
N SER A 346 -15.49 6.61 -1.69
CA SER A 346 -14.85 7.41 -0.65
C SER A 346 -13.40 6.99 -0.38
N TYR A 347 -12.98 5.84 -0.91
CA TYR A 347 -11.61 5.38 -0.78
C TYR A 347 -10.70 6.20 -1.69
N THR A 348 -9.50 6.50 -1.21
CA THR A 348 -8.46 7.17 -1.98
C THR A 348 -7.21 6.31 -1.91
N ALA A 349 -6.67 5.93 -3.07
CA ALA A 349 -5.48 5.12 -3.15
C ALA A 349 -4.30 5.81 -2.43
N THR A 350 -3.55 5.03 -1.66
CA THR A 350 -2.43 5.53 -0.85
C THR A 350 -1.11 5.38 -1.61
N TRP A 351 -0.74 4.16 -2.00
CA TRP A 351 0.58 3.88 -2.59
C TRP A 351 0.59 3.90 -4.12
N LEU A 352 -0.56 3.72 -4.76
CA LEU A 352 -0.67 3.71 -6.21
C LEU A 352 -1.00 5.11 -6.73
N TRP A 353 -0.14 5.63 -7.60
CA TRP A 353 -0.30 6.96 -8.19
C TRP A 353 -0.45 6.89 -9.70
N LYS A 354 -1.41 7.67 -10.23
CA LYS A 354 -1.69 7.78 -11.67
C LYS A 354 -0.65 8.67 -12.37
N LEU A 355 0.17 8.07 -13.21
CA LEU A 355 1.20 8.73 -13.99
C LEU A 355 0.59 9.73 -14.98
N GLY A 356 0.98 11.01 -14.85
CA GLY A 356 0.48 12.08 -15.72
C GLY A 356 -0.87 12.67 -15.33
N SER A 357 -1.32 12.44 -14.08
CA SER A 357 -2.37 13.23 -13.42
C SER A 357 -2.01 14.72 -13.39
N THR A 358 -2.98 15.59 -13.68
CA THR A 358 -2.79 17.06 -13.69
C THR A 358 -2.95 17.69 -12.31
N THR A 359 -3.48 16.95 -11.33
CA THR A 359 -3.94 17.51 -10.05
C THR A 359 -3.17 17.02 -8.84
N GLU A 360 -2.38 15.94 -8.94
CA GLU A 360 -1.70 15.38 -7.77
C GLU A 360 -0.31 14.84 -8.14
N SER A 361 0.72 15.54 -7.67
CA SER A 361 2.09 15.05 -7.63
C SER A 361 2.22 13.99 -6.53
N THR A 362 3.18 13.08 -6.65
CA THR A 362 3.55 12.15 -5.56
C THR A 362 3.72 12.90 -4.23
N THR A 363 3.25 12.31 -3.14
CA THR A 363 3.26 12.91 -1.81
C THR A 363 4.59 12.67 -1.12
N ILE A 364 5.19 13.73 -0.57
CA ILE A 364 6.32 13.57 0.35
C ILE A 364 5.77 13.13 1.71
N ILE A 365 6.08 11.90 2.12
CA ILE A 365 5.67 11.35 3.41
C ILE A 365 6.42 12.06 4.54
N GLY A 366 5.71 12.40 5.62
CA GLY A 366 6.28 13.09 6.77
C GLY A 366 5.26 13.30 7.89
N PRO A 367 5.64 13.95 8.99
CA PRO A 367 4.78 14.13 10.16
C PRO A 367 3.45 14.87 9.89
N ASP A 368 3.37 15.65 8.80
CA ASP A 368 2.17 16.40 8.43
C ASP A 368 1.06 15.52 7.83
N ASN A 369 1.42 14.35 7.28
CA ASN A 369 0.49 13.43 6.61
C ASN A 369 0.60 11.98 7.12
N TYR A 370 1.36 11.77 8.20
CA TYR A 370 1.55 10.49 8.84
C TYR A 370 1.56 10.66 10.36
N ASP A 371 0.69 9.94 11.08
CA ASP A 371 0.61 10.00 12.53
C ASP A 371 1.34 8.81 13.17
N CYS A 372 2.49 9.08 13.81
CA CYS A 372 3.25 8.05 14.52
C CYS A 372 2.57 7.51 15.78
N LYS A 373 1.51 8.17 16.28
CA LYS A 373 0.70 7.66 17.40
C LYS A 373 -0.44 6.75 16.92
N ALA A 374 -0.80 6.86 15.65
CA ALA A 374 -1.78 6.03 14.98
C ALA A 374 -1.21 5.58 13.62
N PRO A 375 -0.09 4.82 13.63
CA PRO A 375 0.58 4.45 12.39
C PRO A 375 -0.39 3.63 11.53
N TRP A 376 -0.19 3.65 10.21
CA TRP A 376 -1.03 2.87 9.29
C TRP A 376 -1.10 1.42 9.73
N MET A 377 0.00 0.87 10.23
CA MET A 377 0.11 -0.48 10.75
C MET A 377 -0.69 -0.79 12.02
N ALA A 378 -1.09 0.22 12.81
CA ALA A 378 -1.74 -0.02 14.11
C ALA A 378 -3.22 -0.38 14.01
N THR A 379 -3.87 -0.12 12.87
CA THR A 379 -5.30 -0.42 12.69
C THR A 379 -5.55 -1.16 11.38
N VAL A 380 -6.31 -2.24 11.48
CA VAL A 380 -6.81 -2.99 10.34
C VAL A 380 -8.27 -2.56 10.11
N PRO A 381 -8.58 -1.86 9.01
CA PRO A 381 -9.95 -1.48 8.70
C PRO A 381 -10.87 -2.69 8.61
N THR A 382 -12.09 -2.55 9.13
CA THR A 382 -13.11 -3.58 9.01
C THR A 382 -13.64 -3.63 7.58
N CYS A 383 -13.66 -4.80 6.97
CA CYS A 383 -14.38 -5.07 5.73
C CYS A 383 -15.72 -5.75 6.03
N SER A 384 -16.74 -5.44 5.24
CA SER A 384 -18.04 -6.13 5.27
C SER A 384 -18.23 -6.93 3.98
N PRO A 385 -18.64 -8.21 4.06
CA PRO A 385 -18.97 -8.99 2.87
C PRO A 385 -20.09 -8.33 2.05
N ARG A 386 -19.92 -8.30 0.73
CA ARG A 386 -20.85 -7.75 -0.25
C ARG A 386 -21.02 -8.71 -1.42
N THR A 387 -22.14 -9.42 -1.43
CA THR A 387 -22.52 -10.31 -2.55
C THR A 387 -23.31 -9.57 -3.63
N ASP A 388 -23.71 -8.33 -3.37
CA ASP A 388 -24.51 -7.47 -4.23
C ASP A 388 -23.67 -6.63 -5.21
N PHE A 389 -22.36 -6.51 -4.95
CA PHE A 389 -21.49 -5.74 -5.83
C PHE A 389 -21.12 -6.52 -7.07
N THR A 390 -21.54 -6.03 -8.24
CA THR A 390 -21.27 -6.70 -9.53
C THR A 390 -20.48 -5.84 -10.52
N GLY A 391 -19.87 -4.74 -10.08
CA GLY A 391 -19.11 -3.79 -10.91
C GLY A 391 -19.97 -2.82 -11.74
N GLU A 392 -21.29 -3.00 -11.77
CA GLU A 392 -22.21 -2.09 -12.48
C GLU A 392 -22.66 -0.96 -11.54
N THR A 393 -22.70 0.28 -12.04
CA THR A 393 -23.46 1.34 -11.36
C THR A 393 -24.90 0.85 -11.20
N ASP A 394 -25.46 0.92 -9.98
CA ASP A 394 -26.89 0.74 -9.74
C ASP A 394 -27.71 1.84 -10.45
N ASN A 395 -27.73 1.82 -11.78
CA ASN A 395 -28.66 2.55 -12.62
C ASN A 395 -29.90 1.67 -12.86
N LYS A 396 -30.44 1.13 -11.78
CA LYS A 396 -31.85 0.73 -11.72
C LYS A 396 -32.51 1.54 -10.64
N SER A 397 -33.05 2.68 -11.06
CA SER A 397 -34.24 3.26 -10.47
C SER A 397 -35.18 2.14 -10.03
N LYS A 398 -35.28 1.91 -8.72
CA LYS A 398 -36.42 1.20 -8.14
C LYS A 398 -37.64 2.11 -8.34
N GLY A 399 -38.23 2.03 -9.52
CA GLY A 399 -39.64 2.32 -9.70
C GLY A 399 -40.43 1.37 -8.82
N SER A 400 -40.73 1.80 -7.61
CA SER A 400 -41.77 1.21 -6.78
C SER A 400 -43.09 1.41 -7.52
N GLY A 401 -43.57 0.35 -8.15
CA GLY A 401 -44.91 0.27 -8.73
C GLY A 401 -45.41 -1.15 -8.60
N LYS A 402 -45.94 -1.50 -7.42
CA LYS A 402 -47.00 -2.51 -7.32
C LYS A 402 -48.23 -1.89 -7.97
N ASP A 403 -48.79 -2.52 -8.99
CA ASP A 403 -50.04 -3.26 -8.82
C ASP A 403 -50.42 -4.00 -10.11
N SER A 404 -50.97 -5.18 -9.86
CA SER A 404 -51.55 -6.17 -10.74
C SER A 404 -52.82 -5.69 -11.44
N GLU A 405 -53.01 -6.05 -12.72
CA GLU A 405 -54.29 -6.62 -13.18
C GLU A 405 -54.16 -7.38 -14.52
N LYS A 406 -55.06 -8.34 -14.69
CA LYS A 406 -55.09 -9.39 -15.74
C LYS A 406 -55.89 -8.97 -16.98
N ASP A 407 -55.59 -9.73 -18.04
CA ASP A 407 -56.51 -10.39 -19.00
C ASP A 407 -56.97 -9.73 -20.32
N SER A 408 -56.69 -10.53 -21.37
CA SER A 408 -57.50 -10.91 -22.54
C SER A 408 -57.99 -9.92 -23.61
N THR A 409 -57.58 -10.21 -24.87
CA THR A 409 -58.32 -10.20 -26.17
C THR A 409 -58.95 -8.87 -26.66
N SER A 410 -59.05 -8.50 -27.94
CA SER A 410 -58.86 -9.11 -29.28
C SER A 410 -58.75 -7.97 -30.32
N GLU A 411 -58.16 -8.30 -31.48
CA GLU A 411 -58.44 -7.84 -32.86
C GLU A 411 -58.95 -6.42 -33.19
N GLY A 412 -58.33 -5.81 -34.21
CA GLY A 412 -58.92 -4.75 -35.02
C GLY A 412 -57.94 -4.06 -35.96
N ASN A 413 -58.00 -4.43 -37.25
CA ASN A 413 -57.37 -3.71 -38.38
C ASN A 413 -57.85 -2.25 -38.45
N ASP A 414 -56.99 -1.29 -38.85
CA ASP A 414 -57.11 -0.66 -40.17
C ASP A 414 -56.05 0.42 -40.47
N LYS A 415 -55.94 0.69 -41.77
CA LYS A 415 -54.91 1.44 -42.49
C LYS A 415 -55.04 2.97 -42.40
N GLU A 416 -53.95 3.60 -42.86
CA GLU A 416 -53.85 4.80 -43.72
C GLU A 416 -53.52 6.20 -43.15
N LYS A 417 -52.40 6.71 -43.69
CA LYS A 417 -52.12 8.05 -44.27
C LYS A 417 -51.82 9.29 -43.38
N LYS A 418 -50.54 9.69 -43.52
CA LYS A 418 -49.99 10.99 -44.02
C LYS A 418 -50.18 12.30 -43.24
N SER A 419 -49.09 13.10 -43.36
CA SER A 419 -48.95 14.55 -43.18
C SER A 419 -48.84 14.98 -41.71
N GLY A 420 -47.83 15.69 -41.23
CA GLY A 420 -46.88 16.62 -41.84
C GLY A 420 -46.89 17.90 -40.98
N SER A 421 -45.75 18.37 -40.50
CA SER A 421 -45.37 19.80 -40.40
C SER A 421 -44.11 19.94 -39.56
N GLY A 422 -43.18 20.76 -40.04
CA GLY A 422 -41.98 21.11 -39.30
C GLY A 422 -42.24 22.17 -38.24
N ARG A 423 -41.30 22.28 -37.30
CA ARG A 423 -41.01 23.56 -36.65
C ARG A 423 -39.58 23.63 -36.14
N THR A 424 -38.82 24.43 -36.85
CA THR A 424 -37.61 25.13 -36.42
C THR A 424 -37.85 25.84 -35.08
N GLY A 425 -36.96 25.64 -34.10
CA GLY A 425 -36.97 26.37 -32.84
C GLY A 425 -35.58 26.38 -32.21
N LYS A 426 -34.84 27.47 -32.43
CA LYS A 426 -33.55 27.76 -31.77
C LYS A 426 -33.80 27.94 -30.27
N ILE A 427 -33.04 27.24 -29.42
CA ILE A 427 -32.78 27.65 -28.03
C ILE A 427 -31.26 27.72 -27.87
N VAL A 428 -30.74 28.93 -27.99
CA VAL A 428 -29.41 29.35 -27.51
C VAL A 428 -29.67 30.16 -26.25
N GLY A 429 -29.11 29.75 -25.12
CA GLY A 429 -29.15 30.54 -23.88
C GLY A 429 -29.34 29.71 -22.61
N GLY A 430 -28.37 28.85 -22.28
CA GLY A 430 -28.46 28.03 -21.06
C GLY A 430 -27.17 27.35 -20.59
N ILE A 431 -26.00 27.73 -21.08
CA ILE A 431 -24.73 27.05 -20.72
C ILE A 431 -23.78 27.98 -19.93
N ILE A 432 -23.91 29.30 -20.02
CA ILE A 432 -22.98 30.22 -19.34
C ILE A 432 -23.30 30.36 -17.83
N GLY A 433 -24.56 30.27 -17.42
CA GLY A 433 -24.96 30.38 -16.01
C GLY A 433 -24.51 29.20 -15.13
N ALA A 434 -24.52 27.99 -15.66
CA ALA A 434 -24.12 26.78 -14.92
C ALA A 434 -22.60 26.72 -14.68
N ILE A 435 -21.80 27.15 -15.66
CA ILE A 435 -20.33 27.16 -15.55
C ILE A 435 -19.87 28.21 -14.53
N VAL A 436 -20.52 29.37 -14.46
CA VAL A 436 -20.19 30.41 -13.47
C VAL A 436 -20.55 29.97 -12.05
N LEU A 437 -21.67 29.28 -11.84
CA LEU A 437 -22.06 28.77 -10.52
C LEU A 437 -21.14 27.64 -10.03
N ILE A 438 -20.69 26.77 -10.93
CA ILE A 438 -19.72 25.72 -10.58
C ILE A 438 -18.35 26.33 -10.23
N ALA A 439 -17.88 27.33 -11.01
CA ALA A 439 -16.63 28.02 -10.72
C ALA A 439 -16.67 28.78 -9.39
N LEU A 440 -17.78 29.44 -9.06
CA LEU A 440 -17.97 30.10 -7.76
C LEU A 440 -18.02 29.10 -6.60
N GLY A 441 -18.59 27.91 -6.81
CA GLY A 441 -18.56 26.81 -5.84
C GLY A 441 -17.14 26.33 -5.54
N PHE A 442 -16.30 26.16 -6.56
CA PHE A 442 -14.89 25.78 -6.38
C PHE A 442 -14.07 26.86 -5.66
N VAL A 443 -14.29 28.14 -5.99
CA VAL A 443 -13.61 29.25 -5.31
C VAL A 443 -14.03 29.35 -3.84
N ALA A 444 -15.32 29.20 -3.54
CA ALA A 444 -15.83 29.19 -2.17
C ALA A 444 -15.29 27.99 -1.37
N MET A 445 -15.22 26.81 -1.97
CA MET A 445 -14.66 25.60 -1.35
C MET A 445 -13.15 25.74 -1.08
N HIS A 446 -12.41 26.34 -2.02
CA HIS A 446 -10.98 26.61 -1.85
C HIS A 446 -10.74 27.62 -0.71
N TYR A 447 -11.53 28.68 -0.63
CA TYR A 447 -11.44 29.67 0.45
C TYR A 447 -11.82 29.09 1.81
N TYR A 448 -12.85 28.24 1.85
CA TYR A 448 -13.28 27.54 3.07
C TYR A 448 -12.19 26.58 3.58
N ASN A 449 -11.58 25.78 2.70
CA ASN A 449 -10.50 24.86 3.07
C ASN A 449 -9.25 25.60 3.55
N ARG A 450 -8.90 26.72 2.90
CA ARG A 450 -7.77 27.58 3.32
C ARG A 450 -8.03 28.26 4.66
N HIS A 451 -9.25 28.74 4.90
CA HIS A 451 -9.63 29.33 6.18
C HIS A 451 -9.59 28.27 7.31
N ARG A 452 -10.08 27.05 7.05
CA ARG A 452 -10.04 25.93 8.01
C ARG A 452 -8.61 25.53 8.39
N GLN A 453 -7.68 25.58 7.44
CA GLN A 453 -6.26 25.35 7.73
C GLN A 453 -5.67 26.47 8.60
N GLN A 454 -6.01 27.74 8.34
CA GLN A 454 -5.52 28.86 9.16
C GLN A 454 -6.11 28.89 10.57
N THR A 455 -7.37 28.48 10.77
CA THR A 455 -7.95 28.36 12.12
C THR A 455 -7.37 27.18 12.91
N ARG A 456 -6.96 26.10 12.24
CA ARG A 456 -6.18 25.01 12.87
C ARG A 456 -4.78 25.47 13.29
N LEU A 457 -4.10 26.26 12.47
CA LEU A 457 -2.80 26.85 12.81
C LEU A 457 -2.88 27.85 13.98
N ARG A 458 -3.95 28.66 14.05
CA ARG A 458 -4.20 29.59 15.16
C ARG A 458 -4.65 28.89 16.46
N GLY A 459 -5.30 27.72 16.35
CA GLY A 459 -5.62 26.88 17.50
C GLY A 459 -4.39 26.24 18.14
N LEU A 460 -3.31 26.00 17.36
CA LEU A 460 -2.04 25.46 17.86
C LEU A 460 -1.11 26.54 18.42
N SER A 461 -1.25 27.82 18.02
CA SER A 461 -0.44 28.93 18.56
C SER A 461 -0.99 29.55 19.86
N ALA A 462 -2.20 29.18 20.30
CA ALA A 462 -2.87 29.77 21.46
C ALA A 462 -2.77 28.92 22.75
N GLY A 463 -2.08 27.77 22.71
CA GLY A 463 -1.88 26.88 23.85
C GLY A 463 -0.45 26.85 24.38
N GLY A 464 -0.04 27.88 25.12
CA GLY A 464 0.96 27.76 26.20
C GLY A 464 2.47 27.80 25.87
N TYR A 465 3.06 28.99 26.05
CA TYR A 465 4.38 29.38 26.62
C TYR A 465 5.48 28.30 26.81
N GLY A 466 6.77 28.51 26.54
CA GLY A 466 7.54 29.67 26.11
C GLY A 466 9.01 29.50 26.56
N GLU A 467 9.99 29.64 25.68
CA GLU A 467 11.31 30.19 26.02
C GLU A 467 12.04 30.64 24.75
N SER A 468 12.59 31.85 24.82
CA SER A 468 13.21 32.61 23.75
C SER A 468 14.63 32.15 23.46
N ILE A 469 14.98 31.93 22.20
CA ILE A 469 16.37 32.12 21.72
C ILE A 469 16.33 32.89 20.40
N GLY A 470 17.04 34.01 20.38
CA GLY A 470 17.00 35.03 19.35
C GLY A 470 17.58 34.58 18.01
N LEU A 471 16.86 34.94 16.95
CA LEU A 471 17.38 34.98 15.59
C LEU A 471 18.16 36.29 15.41
N GLN A 472 19.49 36.21 15.35
CA GLN A 472 20.29 37.26 14.73
C GLN A 472 20.40 36.97 13.23
N ASN A 473 20.03 38.00 12.47
CA ASN A 473 20.21 38.11 11.03
C ASN A 473 21.67 37.93 10.61
N ALA A 474 21.91 37.18 9.54
CA ALA A 474 23.06 37.39 8.67
C ALA A 474 22.62 37.16 7.21
N SER A 475 22.18 38.24 6.58
CA SER A 475 22.17 38.41 5.13
C SER A 475 23.47 39.11 4.73
N SER A 476 23.95 38.77 3.53
CA SER A 476 25.02 39.40 2.73
C SER A 476 26.47 39.00 3.06
N TYR A 477 27.13 38.28 2.15
CA TYR A 477 28.06 38.91 1.21
C TYR A 477 28.43 37.98 0.04
N ASN A 478 28.71 38.62 -1.09
CA ASN A 478 29.01 38.07 -2.42
C ASN A 478 30.50 38.35 -2.73
N ARG A 479 31.13 37.52 -3.60
CA ARG A 479 32.50 37.63 -4.19
C ARG A 479 33.65 37.31 -3.21
N VAL A 480 34.66 36.52 -3.56
CA VAL A 480 35.43 36.32 -4.81
C VAL A 480 35.64 34.83 -5.09
#